data_AF-A0A6G6K305-F1
#
_entry.id   AF-A0A6G6K305-F1
#
_cell.length_a   1.000
_cell.length_b   1.000
_cell.length_c   1.000
_cell.angle_alpha   90.00
_cell.angle_beta   90.00
_cell.angle_gamma   90.00
#
_symmetry.space_group_name_H-M   'P 1'
#
loop_
_entity.id
_entity.type
_entity.pdbx_description
1 polymer ?
#
loop_
_entity_poly.entity_id
_entity_poly.type
_entity_poly.pdbx_seq_one_letter_code
_entity_poly.pdbx_strand_id
1 'polypeptide(L)'
;MASHTRSTKLPACLAEAAELRAKALGYPSWNAYIKGLIRYDLLVQGDHTITLPWAKCALEVQDQIDSRLLVLTEKGKGERWQLLKRIMNKVDVKGRGVPADALVAEENG
;
A
#
# COMPACT_ATOMS: atom_id res chain seq x y z
N MET A 1 28.19 15.48 1.34
CA MET A 1 27.09 15.23 0.38
C MET A 1 25.95 16.17 0.70
N ALA A 2 25.56 17.04 -0.23
CA ALA A 2 24.41 17.91 -0.03
C ALA A 2 23.13 17.06 0.11
N SER A 3 22.28 17.40 1.09
CA SER A 3 20.97 16.79 1.23
C SER A 3 19.94 17.59 0.43
N HIS A 4 19.04 16.90 -0.27
CA HIS A 4 17.88 17.51 -0.89
C HIS A 4 16.64 17.19 -0.05
N THR A 5 15.86 18.23 0.27
CA THR A 5 14.58 18.08 0.96
C THR A 5 13.45 17.96 -0.06
N ARG A 6 12.61 16.94 0.09
CA ARG A 6 11.33 16.82 -0.62
C ARG A 6 10.21 16.61 0.40
N SER A 7 9.09 17.29 0.18
CA SER A 7 7.89 17.15 1.01
C SER A 7 6.78 16.54 0.17
N THR A 8 6.06 15.56 0.74
CA THR A 8 4.93 14.89 0.11
C THR A 8 3.83 14.75 1.16
N LYS A 9 2.58 15.00 0.76
CA LYS A 9 1.41 14.72 1.59
C LYS A 9 0.99 13.27 1.37
N LEU A 10 0.76 12.54 2.46
CA LEU A 10 0.27 11.17 2.43
C LEU A 10 -1.15 11.12 3.01
N PRO A 11 -2.03 10.28 2.46
CA PRO A 11 -3.27 9.90 3.13
C PRO A 11 -2.97 9.33 4.52
N ALA A 12 -3.84 9.64 5.49
CA ALA A 12 -3.61 9.25 6.89
C ALA A 12 -3.46 7.73 7.04
N CYS A 13 -4.31 6.95 6.34
CA CYS A 13 -4.26 5.48 6.38
C CYS A 13 -2.92 4.93 5.86
N LEU A 14 -2.40 5.51 4.76
CA LEU A 14 -1.13 5.08 4.19
C LEU A 14 0.07 5.46 5.09
N ALA A 15 0.02 6.63 5.70
CA ALA A 15 1.03 7.07 6.66
C ALA A 15 1.08 6.12 7.87
N GLU A 16 -0.08 5.77 8.43
CA GLU A 16 -0.19 4.85 9.57
C GLU A 16 0.31 3.44 9.21
N ALA A 17 -0.11 2.90 8.06
CA ALA A 17 0.37 1.60 7.60
C ALA A 17 1.90 1.58 7.42
N ALA A 18 2.46 2.65 6.86
CA ALA A 18 3.91 2.82 6.72
C ALA A 18 4.62 2.89 8.07
N GLU A 19 4.07 3.59 9.07
CA GLU A 19 4.64 3.63 10.42
C GLU A 19 4.64 2.26 11.11
N LEU A 20 3.52 1.54 11.05
CA LEU A 20 3.41 0.18 11.60
C LEU A 20 4.45 -0.74 10.95
N ARG A 21 4.59 -0.66 9.63
CA ARG A 21 5.56 -1.48 8.90
C ARG A 21 7.00 -1.09 9.21
N ALA A 22 7.30 0.20 9.34
CA ALA A 22 8.61 0.70 9.72
C ALA A 22 9.03 0.16 11.10
N LYS A 23 8.13 0.22 12.09
CA LYS A 23 8.35 -0.33 13.43
C LYS A 23 8.58 -1.84 13.38
N ALA A 24 7.74 -2.58 12.66
CA ALA A 24 7.86 -4.04 12.54
C ALA A 24 9.18 -4.50 11.90
N LEU A 25 9.77 -3.68 11.02
CA LEU A 25 11.07 -3.95 10.39
C LEU A 25 12.26 -3.39 11.19
N GLY A 26 12.03 -2.69 12.29
CA GLY A 26 13.08 -2.12 13.14
C GLY A 26 13.73 -0.85 12.60
N TYR A 27 13.05 -0.09 11.73
CA TYR A 27 13.61 1.19 11.25
C TYR A 27 13.63 2.24 12.37
N PRO A 28 14.74 2.97 12.55
CA PRO A 28 14.89 3.93 13.66
C PRO A 28 14.14 5.25 13.45
N SER A 29 13.65 5.52 12.24
CA SER A 29 12.88 6.73 11.93
C SER A 29 12.12 6.59 10.61
N TRP A 30 11.14 7.47 10.39
CA TRP A 30 10.43 7.61 9.12
C TRP A 30 11.38 7.80 7.93
N ASN A 31 12.34 8.71 8.07
CA ASN A 31 13.33 8.96 7.01
C ASN A 31 14.19 7.74 6.70
N ALA A 32 14.52 6.92 7.71
CA ALA A 32 15.24 5.67 7.50
C ALA A 32 14.39 4.65 6.72
N TYR A 33 13.09 4.58 7.02
CA TYR A 33 12.15 3.72 6.30
C TYR A 33 11.99 4.12 4.83
N ILE A 34 11.76 5.41 4.54
CA ILE A 34 11.65 5.90 3.16
C ILE A 34 12.94 5.64 2.36
N LYS A 35 14.11 5.92 2.95
CA LYS A 35 15.40 5.59 2.32
C LYS A 35 15.53 4.08 2.09
N GLY A 36 15.03 3.26 3.01
CA GLY A 36 14.97 1.81 2.89
C GLY A 36 14.13 1.36 1.70
N LEU A 37 12.92 1.89 1.54
CA LEU A 37 12.03 1.60 0.41
C LEU A 37 12.67 1.97 -0.93
N ILE A 38 13.27 3.17 -1.04
CA ILE A 38 13.95 3.61 -2.26
C ILE A 38 15.14 2.69 -2.59
N ARG A 39 15.96 2.33 -1.59
CA ARG A 39 17.10 1.41 -1.79
C ARG A 39 16.65 0.03 -2.21
N TYR A 40 15.57 -0.48 -1.59
CA TYR A 40 15.01 -1.78 -1.93
C TYR A 40 14.51 -1.80 -3.38
N ASP A 41 13.77 -0.77 -3.77
CA ASP A 41 13.29 -0.60 -5.14
C ASP A 41 14.45 -0.58 -6.16
N LEU A 42 15.43 0.30 -5.95
CA LEU A 42 16.60 0.43 -6.83
C LEU A 42 17.46 -0.84 -6.90
N LEU A 43 17.48 -1.64 -5.82
CA LEU A 43 18.23 -2.90 -5.76
C LEU A 43 17.53 -4.02 -6.54
N VAL A 44 16.21 -4.12 -6.40
CA VAL A 44 15.42 -5.18 -7.04
C VAL A 44 15.14 -4.84 -8.51
N GLN A 45 14.98 -3.56 -8.84
CA GLN A 45 14.55 -3.06 -10.17
C GLN A 45 13.32 -3.82 -10.71
N GLY A 46 12.44 -4.23 -9.80
CA GLY A 46 11.23 -4.95 -10.15
C GLY A 46 10.24 -4.01 -10.82
N ASP A 47 9.51 -4.52 -11.81
CA ASP A 47 8.48 -3.73 -12.47
C ASP A 47 7.33 -3.42 -11.49
N HIS A 48 6.98 -2.15 -11.38
CA HIS A 48 5.86 -1.64 -10.58
C HIS A 48 4.50 -1.81 -11.26
N THR A 49 4.36 -2.75 -12.20
CA THR A 49 3.10 -3.04 -12.93
C THR A 49 1.83 -3.06 -12.08
N ILE A 50 1.90 -3.44 -10.79
CA ILE A 50 0.75 -3.45 -9.89
C ILE A 50 0.45 -2.08 -9.28
N THR A 51 1.46 -1.38 -8.76
CA THR A 51 1.29 -0.13 -8.02
C THR A 51 1.23 1.09 -8.94
N LEU A 52 1.86 1.02 -10.12
CA LEU A 52 1.88 2.10 -11.10
C LEU A 52 0.48 2.49 -11.62
N PRO A 53 -0.46 1.55 -11.89
CA PRO A 53 -1.83 1.90 -12.22
C PRO A 53 -2.58 2.63 -11.10
N TRP A 54 -2.28 2.33 -9.82
CA TRP A 54 -2.99 2.97 -8.68
C TRP A 54 -2.75 4.47 -8.64
N ALA A 55 -1.55 4.92 -9.01
CA ALA A 55 -1.23 6.34 -9.12
C ALA A 55 -2.08 7.09 -10.17
N LYS A 56 -2.74 6.36 -11.09
CA LYS A 56 -3.63 6.90 -12.11
C LYS A 56 -5.12 6.75 -11.77
N CYS A 57 -5.46 6.08 -10.67
CA CYS A 57 -6.83 5.94 -10.21
C CYS A 57 -7.37 7.25 -9.64
N ALA A 58 -8.70 7.38 -9.56
CA ALA A 58 -9.34 8.47 -8.82
C ALA A 58 -8.93 8.45 -7.35
N LEU A 59 -8.89 9.61 -6.69
CA LEU A 59 -8.39 9.74 -5.31
C LEU A 59 -9.20 8.89 -4.33
N GLU A 60 -10.52 8.81 -4.51
CA GLU A 60 -11.40 8.00 -3.67
C GLU A 60 -11.08 6.50 -3.77
N VAL A 61 -10.63 6.05 -4.95
CA VAL A 61 -10.19 4.67 -5.17
C VAL A 61 -8.82 4.43 -4.53
N GLN A 62 -7.92 5.40 -4.61
CA GLN A 62 -6.62 5.32 -3.92
C GLN A 62 -6.82 5.24 -2.39
N ASP A 63 -7.71 6.05 -1.82
CA ASP A 63 -8.02 6.03 -0.39
C ASP A 63 -8.61 4.68 0.06
N GLN A 64 -9.45 4.05 -0.76
CA GLN A 64 -9.96 2.70 -0.50
C GLN A 64 -8.85 1.64 -0.49
N ILE A 65 -7.91 1.73 -1.44
CA ILE A 65 -6.74 0.84 -1.50
C ILE A 65 -5.89 1.02 -0.23
N ASP A 66 -5.58 2.26 0.14
CA ASP A 66 -4.75 2.60 1.30
C ASP A 66 -5.38 2.13 2.62
N SER A 67 -6.69 2.35 2.79
CA SER A 67 -7.44 1.88 3.95
C SER A 67 -7.37 0.35 4.09
N ARG A 68 -7.44 -0.37 2.96
CA ARG A 68 -7.34 -1.83 2.96
C ARG A 68 -5.92 -2.30 3.29
N LEU A 69 -4.90 -1.61 2.80
CA LEU A 69 -3.50 -1.90 3.13
C LEU A 69 -3.22 -1.71 4.63
N LEU A 70 -3.81 -0.68 5.26
CA LEU A 70 -3.73 -0.48 6.70
C LEU A 70 -4.29 -1.68 7.47
N VAL A 71 -5.55 -2.08 7.21
CA VAL A 71 -6.20 -3.22 7.88
C VAL A 71 -5.37 -4.51 7.77
N LEU A 72 -4.74 -4.73 6.61
CA LEU A 72 -3.88 -5.89 6.40
C LEU A 72 -2.58 -5.82 7.21
N THR A 73 -1.98 -4.63 7.25
CA THR A 73 -0.76 -4.34 8.01
C THR A 73 -0.98 -4.51 9.50
N GLU A 74 -2.09 -4.01 10.05
CA GLU A 74 -2.49 -4.16 11.45
C GLU A 74 -2.63 -5.63 11.86
N LYS A 75 -3.16 -6.47 10.95
CA LYS A 75 -3.28 -7.92 11.16
C LYS A 75 -1.94 -8.66 11.08
N GLY A 76 -0.83 -7.96 10.86
CA GLY A 76 0.49 -8.56 10.62
C GLY A 76 0.53 -9.39 9.33
N LYS A 77 -0.50 -9.30 8.49
CA LYS A 77 -0.62 -10.05 7.24
C LYS A 77 0.04 -9.23 6.15
N GLY A 78 1.29 -9.58 5.84
CA GLY A 78 1.89 -9.22 4.57
C GLY A 78 1.23 -10.05 3.48
N GLU A 79 0.48 -9.41 2.60
CA GLU A 79 -0.19 -10.11 1.51
C GLU A 79 0.83 -10.49 0.44
N ARG A 80 1.37 -11.71 0.55
CA ARG A 80 2.19 -12.32 -0.50
C ARG A 80 1.38 -12.34 -1.79
N TRP A 81 2.04 -12.13 -2.93
CA TRP A 81 1.57 -12.10 -4.35
C TRP A 81 0.15 -12.60 -4.71
N GLN A 82 -0.33 -13.65 -4.05
CA GLN A 82 -1.65 -14.24 -4.26
C GLN A 82 -2.82 -13.35 -3.83
N LEU A 83 -2.72 -12.55 -2.76
CA LEU A 83 -3.81 -11.62 -2.42
C LEU A 83 -3.72 -10.29 -3.14
N LEU A 84 -2.52 -9.88 -3.58
CA LEU A 84 -2.36 -8.80 -4.54
C LEU A 84 -3.15 -9.09 -5.83
N LYS A 85 -3.07 -10.34 -6.35
CA LYS A 85 -3.94 -10.83 -7.43
C LYS A 85 -5.43 -10.77 -7.08
N ARG A 86 -5.83 -11.11 -5.85
CA ARG A 86 -7.24 -11.02 -5.42
C ARG A 86 -7.74 -9.58 -5.28
N ILE A 87 -6.91 -8.66 -4.79
CA ILE A 87 -7.25 -7.23 -4.73
C ILE A 87 -7.37 -6.68 -6.15
N MET A 88 -6.46 -7.02 -7.06
CA MET A 88 -6.57 -6.64 -8.49
C MET A 88 -7.82 -7.21 -9.17
N ASN A 89 -8.25 -8.42 -8.80
CA ASN A 89 -9.50 -8.99 -9.32
C ASN A 89 -10.76 -8.39 -8.69
N LYS A 90 -10.66 -7.83 -7.47
CA LYS A 90 -11.79 -7.25 -6.72
C LYS A 90 -11.93 -5.73 -6.92
N VAL A 91 -10.84 -5.04 -7.26
CA VAL A 91 -10.84 -3.62 -7.61
C VAL A 91 -11.02 -3.55 -9.12
N ASP A 92 -12.22 -3.20 -9.57
CA ASP A 92 -12.50 -3.00 -11.00
C ASP A 92 -11.71 -1.78 -11.50
N VAL A 93 -10.55 -2.04 -12.10
CA VAL A 93 -9.64 -1.03 -12.67
C VAL A 93 -10.31 -0.23 -13.81
N LYS A 94 -11.54 -0.60 -14.23
CA LYS A 94 -12.36 0.14 -15.20
C LYS A 94 -13.25 1.24 -14.59
N GLY A 95 -13.11 1.57 -13.31
CA GLY A 95 -13.72 2.78 -12.74
C GLY A 95 -15.21 2.66 -12.40
N ARG A 96 -15.70 1.45 -12.08
CA ARG A 96 -16.99 1.29 -11.41
C ARG A 96 -16.71 0.77 -10.00
N GLY A 97 -17.03 1.58 -9.00
CA GLY A 97 -16.78 1.26 -7.59
C GLY A 97 -17.35 -0.11 -7.19
N VAL A 98 -16.70 -0.74 -6.22
CA VAL A 98 -17.07 -2.08 -5.74
C VAL A 98 -18.39 -2.01 -4.95
N PRO A 99 -19.37 -2.90 -5.20
CA PRO A 99 -20.57 -3.02 -4.38
C PRO A 99 -20.22 -3.40 -2.92
N ALA A 100 -20.85 -2.73 -1.95
CA ALA A 100 -20.57 -2.89 -0.52
C ALA A 100 -20.78 -4.32 0.00
N ASP A 101 -21.62 -5.09 -0.69
CA ASP A 101 -21.99 -6.48 -0.46
C ASP A 101 -20.85 -7.49 -0.77
N ALA A 102 -19.83 -7.10 -1.55
CA ALA A 102 -18.64 -7.92 -1.77
C ALA A 102 -17.60 -7.85 -0.62
N LEU A 103 -17.85 -7.02 0.41
CA LEU A 103 -16.95 -6.80 1.55
C LEU A 103 -17.29 -7.64 2.79
N VAL A 104 -18.41 -8.38 2.79
CA VAL A 104 -18.93 -9.08 4.00
C VAL A 104 -18.75 -10.60 3.95
N ALA A 105 -18.44 -11.20 2.80
CA ALA A 105 -18.26 -12.65 2.72
C ALA A 105 -16.81 -13.07 3.04
N GLU A 106 -16.56 -13.39 4.31
CA GLU A 106 -16.00 -14.68 4.77
C GLU A 106 -15.57 -14.58 6.26
N GLU A 107 -16.56 -14.60 7.16
CA GLU A 107 -16.45 -15.35 8.40
C GLU A 107 -17.30 -16.61 8.21
N ASN A 108 -16.65 -17.76 8.06
CA ASN A 108 -17.09 -19.14 8.39
C ASN A 108 -16.45 -20.14 7.42
N GLY A 109 -15.48 -20.91 7.93
CA GLY A 109 -14.82 -22.04 7.24
C GLY A 109 -13.36 -22.16 7.59
#